data_AF-A0A972DU41-F1
#
_entry.id   AF-A0A972DU41-F1
#
_cell.length_a   1.000
_cell.length_b   1.000
_cell.length_c   1.000
_cell.angle_alpha   90.00
_cell.angle_beta   90.00
_cell.angle_gamma   90.00
#
_symmetry.space_group_name_H-M   'P 1'
#
loop_
_entity.id
_entity.type
_entity.pdbx_description
1 polymer ?
#
loop_
_entity_poly.entity_id
_entity_poly.type
_entity_poly.pdbx_seq_one_letter_code
_entity_poly.pdbx_strand_id
1 'polypeptide(L)' 'DGDSSRLSPSRLYFTNSTGDRLYLLPYQMDAEYAEPVLLDPPSPPSADALNPLQTKESP' A
#
# COMPACT_ATOMS: atom_id res chain seq x y z
N ASP A 1 5.01 -14.71 -5.21
CA ASP A 1 3.62 -14.89 -5.69
C ASP A 1 3.64 -16.05 -6.67
N GLY A 2 3.20 -17.25 -6.26
CA GLY A 2 3.65 -18.50 -6.90
C GLY A 2 2.72 -19.68 -6.70
N ASP A 3 1.41 -19.45 -6.79
CA ASP A 3 0.42 -20.52 -6.80
C ASP A 3 -0.40 -20.40 -8.10
N SER A 4 0.01 -21.15 -9.13
CA SER A 4 -0.62 -21.12 -10.46
C SER A 4 -2.08 -21.62 -10.45
N SER A 5 -2.55 -22.20 -9.34
CA SER A 5 -3.94 -22.61 -9.15
C SER A 5 -4.84 -21.45 -8.69
N ARG A 6 -4.25 -20.32 -8.28
CA ARG A 6 -4.97 -19.15 -7.76
C ARG A 6 -4.77 -18.00 -8.73
N LEU A 7 -5.84 -17.67 -9.46
CA LEU A 7 -5.91 -16.38 -10.14
C LEU A 7 -5.89 -15.30 -9.06
N SER A 8 -4.72 -14.71 -8.84
CA SER A 8 -4.60 -13.55 -7.96
C SER A 8 -5.37 -12.40 -8.61
N PRO A 9 -6.33 -11.78 -7.92
CA PRO A 9 -7.05 -10.65 -8.47
C PRO A 9 -6.05 -9.55 -8.82
N SER A 10 -6.05 -9.12 -10.09
CA SER A 10 -5.21 -8.01 -10.53
C SER A 10 -5.59 -6.75 -9.77
N ARG A 11 -4.67 -6.25 -8.93
CA ARG A 11 -4.85 -5.01 -8.17
C ARG A 11 -4.19 -3.87 -8.94
N LEU A 12 -4.99 -2.89 -9.37
CA LEU A 12 -4.50 -1.71 -10.08
C LEU A 12 -4.43 -0.53 -9.12
N TYR A 13 -3.21 -0.01 -8.94
CA TYR A 13 -2.95 1.15 -8.10
C TYR A 13 -2.62 2.37 -8.95
N PHE A 14 -3.14 3.52 -8.54
CA PHE A 14 -2.92 4.81 -9.19
C PHE A 14 -2.42 5.82 -8.16
N THR A 15 -1.72 6.84 -8.62
CA THR A 15 -1.34 7.98 -7.80
C THR A 15 -1.68 9.28 -8.51
N ASN A 16 -1.81 10.36 -7.76
CA ASN A 16 -1.94 11.70 -8.32
C ASN A 16 -0.57 12.23 -8.78
N SER A 17 -0.56 13.35 -9.50
CA SER A 17 0.66 13.97 -10.03
C SER A 17 1.69 14.36 -8.96
N THR A 18 1.24 14.59 -7.73
CA THR A 18 2.06 14.95 -6.58
C THR A 18 2.58 13.75 -5.79
N GLY A 19 2.06 12.55 -6.03
CA GLY A 19 2.48 11.31 -5.36
C GLY A 19 2.03 11.17 -3.90
N ASP A 20 1.20 12.08 -3.37
CA ASP A 20 0.73 12.04 -1.98
C ASP A 20 -0.51 11.18 -1.77
N ARG A 21 -1.21 10.80 -2.85
CA ARG A 21 -2.44 10.01 -2.78
C ARG A 21 -2.28 8.71 -3.55
N LEU A 22 -2.73 7.63 -2.94
CA LEU A 22 -2.77 6.30 -3.54
C LEU A 22 -4.23 5.91 -3.73
N TYR A 23 -4.57 5.42 -4.92
CA TYR A 23 -5.90 4.97 -5.24
C TYR A 23 -5.85 3.51 -5.69
N LEU A 24 -6.88 2.73 -5.36
CA LEU A 24 -7.04 1.34 -5.77
C LEU A 24 -8.32 1.18 -6.59
N LEU A 25 -8.22 0.66 -7.81
CA LEU A 25 -9.42 0.28 -8.55
C LEU A 25 -10.06 -0.94 -7.88
N PRO A 26 -11.36 -0.88 -7.55
CA PRO A 26 -12.04 -2.01 -6.95
C PRO A 26 -12.05 -3.22 -7.89
N TYR A 27 -11.89 -4.41 -7.32
CA TYR A 27 -11.91 -5.66 -8.08
C TYR A 27 -13.31 -5.98 -8.61
N GLN A 28 -14.34 -5.63 -7.84
CA GLN A 28 -15.73 -5.74 -8.27
C GLN A 28 -16.10 -4.44 -8.98
N MET A 29 -16.37 -4.55 -10.28
CA MET A 29 -16.92 -3.47 -11.09
C MET A 29 -18.36 -3.84 -11.47
N ASP A 30 -19.34 -3.14 -10.89
CA ASP A 30 -20.76 -3.33 -11.20
C ASP A 30 -21.17 -2.70 -12.56
N ALA A 31 -20.29 -1.88 -13.14
CA ALA A 31 -20.46 -1.19 -14.41
C ALA A 31 -19.16 -1.17 -15.22
N GLU A 32 -19.22 -0.68 -16.46
CA GLU A 32 -18.05 -0.51 -17.35
C GLU A 32 -16.97 0.42 -16.75
N TYR A 33 -17.39 1.33 -15.86
CA TYR A 33 -16.52 2.26 -15.14
C TYR A 33 -16.70 2.09 -13.64
N ALA A 34 -15.61 2.20 -12.89
CA ALA A 34 -15.61 2.21 -11.43
C ALA A 34 -14.70 3.31 -10.90
N GLU A 35 -15.15 4.00 -9.86
CA GLU A 35 -14.36 5.03 -9.18
C GLU A 35 -13.27 4.37 -8.32
N PRO A 36 -11.99 4.80 -8.43
CA PRO A 36 -10.92 4.31 -7.57
C PRO A 36 -11.13 4.67 -6.10
N VAL A 37 -10.83 3.73 -5.20
CA VAL A 37 -10.88 3.93 -3.75
C VAL A 37 -9.60 4.61 -3.28
N LEU A 38 -9.70 5.78 -2.65
CA LEU A 38 -8.56 6.42 -1.98
C LEU A 38 -8.09 5.54 -0.83
N LEU A 39 -6.83 5.14 -0.88
CA LEU A 39 -6.16 4.43 0.19
C LEU A 39 -5.46 5.46 1.07
N ASP A 40 -5.77 5.43 2.36
CA ASP A 40 -4.89 6.06 3.34
C ASP A 40 -3.56 5.32 3.28
N PRO A 41 -2.45 5.98 2.86
CA PRO A 41 -1.17 5.34 2.93
C PRO A 41 -0.94 4.97 4.40
N PRO A 42 -0.48 3.74 4.71
CA PRO A 42 -0.02 3.46 6.05
C PRO A 42 1.04 4.51 6.34
N SER A 43 0.81 5.34 7.36
CA SER A 43 1.81 6.31 7.78
C SER A 43 3.10 5.52 7.94
N PRO A 44 4.19 5.86 7.23
CA PRO A 44 5.43 5.14 7.39
C PRO A 44 5.71 5.11 8.90
N PRO A 45 6.12 3.96 9.47
CA PRO A 45 6.47 3.92 10.88
C PRO A 45 7.43 5.08 11.12
N SER A 46 7.09 5.98 12.04
CA SER A 46 7.93 7.12 12.39
C SER A 46 9.36 6.60 12.56
N ALA A 47 10.37 7.34 12.08
CA ALA A 47 11.76 6.91 12.15
C ALA A 47 12.18 6.48 13.58
N ASP A 48 11.53 7.03 14.61
CA ASP A 48 11.61 6.61 16.01
C ASP A 48 11.19 5.15 16.31
N ALA A 49 10.19 4.62 15.61
CA ALA A 49 9.70 3.24 15.79
C ALA A 49 10.65 2.20 15.18
N LEU A 50 11.60 2.61 14.33
CA LEU A 50 12.57 1.75 13.66
C LEU A 50 13.89 1.62 14.41
N ASN A 51 14.02 2.24 15.60
CA ASN A 51 15.26 2.16 16.39
C ASN A 51 15.07 1.63 17.82
N PRO A 52 14.66 0.36 18.02
CA PRO A 52 14.67 -0.24 19.36
C PRO A 52 16.05 -0.81 19.80
N LEU A 53 17.14 -0.67 19.04
CA LEU A 53 18.41 -1.34 19.34
C LEU A 53 19.66 -0.51 19.01
N GLN A 54 19.85 0.66 19.63
CA GLN A 54 21.18 1.29 19.63
C GLN A 54 21.60 2.00 20.91
N THR A 55 20.89 1.80 22.03
CA THR A 55 21.30 2.31 23.35
C THR A 55 21.75 1.17 24.26
N LYS A 56 22.84 0.50 23.89
CA LYS A 56 23.69 -0.16 24.88
C LYS A 56 25.15 -0.25 24.43
N GLU A 57 25.72 0.91 24.12
CA GLU A 57 27.14 1.20 24.37
C GLU A 57 27.10 2.36 25.39
N SER A 58 27.85 2.44 26.48
CA SER A 58 29.15 1.94 26.93
C SER A 58 29.19 2.21 28.47
N PRO A 59 30.29 2.08 29.24
CA PRO A 59 31.62 1.57 28.94
C PRO A 59 32.04 0.33 29.76
#